data_AF-A0A9D7X1S3-F1
#
_entry.id   AF-A0A9D7X1S3-F1
#
_cell.length_a   1.000
_cell.length_b   1.000
_cell.length_c   1.000
_cell.angle_alpha   90.00
_cell.angle_beta   90.00
_cell.angle_gamma   90.00
#
_symmetry.space_group_name_H-M   'P 1'
#
loop_
_entity.id
_entity.type
_entity.pdbx_description
1 polymer ?
#
loop_
_entity_poly.entity_id
_entity_poly.type
_entity_poly.pdbx_seq_one_letter_code
_entity_poly.pdbx_strand_id
1 'polypeptide(L)'
;MKLLFRHAFLTLVILFLSSRMSVGEGTRELQPDSLLSSAGLYITNWTLSDYTQFGVINCLPNYRLYIHIKEAGESILFGLKSPVNLHQFNLRKPDGAIVMSGTCPQPGQTGYIQYYSQAIVGPFPLFGGYTPLQYTVTNSADTGNYYFEISTTYTYASIIFDLWDFQVVSDDHTPAVPEDMIYGRVWSQAWQVYADLGYPTHEFNGRFFVYSDDGIVTKLKFQQARVGAATIFCNPYGCYNTGNFLMDRQSVNTNTFLTFPEIADYRVFLNNPDTSLYPSGEYGEIIGTPEMIQDPAFPPCSDPKLILVNVNKSGNIDLELVFPYGFP
;
A
#
# COMPACT_ATOMS: atom_id res chain seq x y z
N MET A 1 31.61 44.06 -4.49
CA MET A 1 32.09 42.66 -4.63
C MET A 1 31.59 41.72 -3.53
N LYS A 2 31.71 42.07 -2.23
CA LYS A 2 31.21 41.20 -1.11
C LYS A 2 29.70 40.96 -1.09
N LEU A 3 28.88 41.90 -1.58
CA LEU A 3 27.42 41.76 -1.62
C LEU A 3 26.97 40.76 -2.70
N LEU A 4 27.59 40.79 -3.89
CA LEU A 4 27.32 39.86 -5.01
C LEU A 4 27.68 38.40 -4.65
N PHE A 5 28.76 38.18 -3.90
CA PHE A 5 29.15 36.86 -3.42
C PHE A 5 28.15 36.28 -2.39
N ARG A 6 27.55 37.12 -1.53
CA ARG A 6 26.52 36.68 -0.57
C ARG A 6 25.22 36.26 -1.26
N HIS A 7 24.81 36.95 -2.31
CA HIS A 7 23.60 36.59 -3.07
C HIS A 7 23.83 35.30 -3.86
N ALA A 8 24.98 35.16 -4.54
CA ALA A 8 25.32 33.94 -5.26
C ALA A 8 25.38 32.69 -4.36
N PHE A 9 25.93 32.83 -3.14
CA PHE A 9 25.97 31.75 -2.16
C PHE A 9 24.58 31.37 -1.64
N LEU A 10 23.71 32.37 -1.37
CA LEU A 10 22.34 32.13 -0.94
C LEU A 10 21.49 31.47 -2.03
N THR A 11 21.65 31.87 -3.30
CA THR A 11 20.98 31.22 -4.44
C THR A 11 21.45 29.79 -4.64
N LEU A 12 22.75 29.51 -4.48
CA LEU A 12 23.31 28.16 -4.57
C LEU A 12 22.80 27.25 -3.43
N VAL A 13 22.65 27.79 -2.23
CA VAL A 13 22.09 27.09 -1.06
C VAL A 13 20.60 26.82 -1.25
N ILE A 14 19.82 27.74 -1.81
CA ILE A 14 18.39 27.51 -2.15
C ILE A 14 18.25 26.46 -3.28
N LEU A 15 19.14 26.48 -4.29
CA LEU A 15 19.22 25.44 -5.34
C LEU A 15 19.66 24.06 -4.82
N PHE A 16 20.45 24.02 -3.74
CA PHE A 16 20.82 22.78 -3.04
C PHE A 16 19.74 22.29 -2.06
N LEU A 17 18.95 23.20 -1.49
CA LEU A 17 17.80 22.89 -0.61
C LEU A 17 16.53 22.52 -1.39
N SER A 18 16.45 22.86 -2.68
CA SER A 18 15.52 22.22 -3.63
C SER A 18 15.99 20.80 -4.02
N SER A 19 16.78 20.14 -3.17
CA SER A 19 17.17 18.74 -3.31
C SER A 19 15.92 17.87 -3.33
N ARG A 20 15.47 17.60 -4.55
CA ARG A 20 14.61 16.50 -4.99
C ARG A 20 13.52 16.17 -3.98
N MET A 21 12.38 16.83 -4.11
CA MET A 21 11.13 16.16 -3.80
C MET A 21 11.10 14.93 -4.72
N SER A 22 11.52 13.80 -4.16
CA SER A 22 11.28 12.49 -4.74
C SER A 22 9.80 12.23 -4.50
N VAL A 23 9.05 11.95 -5.55
CA VAL A 23 7.59 11.88 -5.52
C VAL A 23 7.22 10.60 -6.28
N GLY A 24 6.38 9.74 -5.70
CA GLY A 24 6.04 8.45 -6.30
C GLY A 24 5.20 7.53 -5.39
N GLU A 25 4.49 6.58 -5.99
CA GLU A 25 3.81 5.43 -5.42
C GLU A 25 4.18 4.23 -6.31
N GLY A 26 5.29 3.58 -5.96
CA GLY A 26 5.83 2.48 -6.76
C GLY A 26 7.24 2.08 -6.34
N THR A 27 8.19 2.16 -7.27
CA THR A 27 9.59 1.81 -7.04
C THR A 27 10.19 2.54 -5.84
N ARG A 28 9.83 3.81 -5.59
CA ARG A 28 10.37 4.58 -4.45
C ARG A 28 10.07 3.90 -3.11
N GLU A 29 8.85 3.38 -2.93
CA GLU A 29 8.40 2.77 -1.68
C GLU A 29 8.87 1.33 -1.52
N LEU A 30 8.96 0.57 -2.63
CA LEU A 30 9.43 -0.82 -2.59
C LEU A 30 10.96 -0.94 -2.58
N GLN A 31 11.65 -0.04 -3.28
CA GLN A 31 13.10 0.00 -3.45
C GLN A 31 13.62 1.39 -3.08
N PRO A 32 13.64 1.76 -1.79
CA PRO A 32 14.05 3.11 -1.35
C PRO A 32 15.53 3.42 -1.57
N ASP A 33 16.37 2.39 -1.73
CA ASP A 33 17.78 2.52 -2.05
C ASP A 33 18.15 1.45 -3.09
N SER A 34 18.56 1.86 -4.28
CA SER A 34 18.92 0.93 -5.36
C SER A 34 20.25 0.22 -5.17
N LEU A 35 21.07 0.62 -4.20
CA LEU A 35 22.32 -0.05 -3.84
C LEU A 35 22.12 -1.16 -2.80
N LEU A 36 21.04 -1.08 -2.02
CA LEU A 36 20.76 -1.98 -0.89
C LEU A 36 19.47 -2.79 -1.08
N SER A 37 18.63 -2.40 -2.03
CA SER A 37 17.33 -3.01 -2.28
C SER A 37 17.19 -3.33 -3.76
N SER A 38 16.63 -4.50 -4.03
CA SER A 38 16.20 -4.93 -5.36
C SER A 38 14.82 -5.53 -5.20
N ALA A 39 13.79 -4.76 -5.52
CA ALA A 39 12.40 -5.19 -5.36
C ALA A 39 11.59 -4.73 -6.58
N GLY A 40 11.03 -5.69 -7.31
CA GLY A 40 10.16 -5.43 -8.45
C GLY A 40 8.72 -5.79 -8.15
N LEU A 41 7.79 -5.23 -8.94
CA LEU A 41 6.41 -5.69 -8.96
C LEU A 41 6.37 -7.08 -9.60
N TYR A 42 5.85 -8.08 -8.88
CA TYR A 42 5.77 -9.45 -9.35
C TYR A 42 4.36 -9.77 -9.79
N ILE A 43 4.18 -10.15 -11.05
CA ILE A 43 2.89 -10.54 -11.61
C ILE A 43 3.03 -11.96 -12.15
N THR A 44 2.20 -12.86 -11.63
CA THR A 44 2.24 -14.27 -11.99
C THR A 44 0.85 -14.83 -12.20
N ASN A 45 0.69 -15.71 -13.20
CA ASN A 45 -0.57 -16.44 -13.39
C ASN A 45 -0.55 -17.85 -12.80
N TRP A 46 0.44 -18.14 -11.95
CA TRP A 46 0.49 -19.40 -11.21
C TRP A 46 -0.74 -19.51 -10.32
N THR A 47 -1.47 -20.61 -10.46
CA THR A 47 -2.67 -20.92 -9.66
C THR A 47 -2.35 -21.85 -8.49
N LEU A 48 -1.10 -21.86 -8.01
CA LEU A 48 -0.75 -22.61 -6.79
C LEU A 48 -1.23 -21.84 -5.56
N SER A 49 -1.50 -22.55 -4.47
CA SER A 49 -1.97 -21.99 -3.19
C SER A 49 -1.09 -20.87 -2.62
N ASP A 50 0.18 -20.82 -3.05
CA ASP A 50 1.20 -19.96 -2.46
C ASP A 50 1.34 -18.61 -3.19
N TYR A 51 0.69 -18.46 -4.36
CA TYR A 51 0.72 -17.25 -5.17
C TYR A 51 -0.69 -16.69 -5.38
N THR A 52 -0.81 -15.37 -5.35
CA THR A 52 -1.98 -14.66 -5.86
C THR A 52 -1.81 -14.39 -7.34
N GLN A 53 -2.93 -14.23 -8.04
CA GLN A 53 -2.91 -13.79 -9.43
C GLN A 53 -2.92 -12.25 -9.48
N PHE A 54 -2.04 -11.64 -8.70
CA PHE A 54 -1.99 -10.19 -8.50
C PHE A 54 -1.85 -9.47 -9.84
N GLY A 55 -2.76 -8.52 -10.11
CA GLY A 55 -2.72 -7.67 -11.30
C GLY A 55 -2.81 -8.41 -12.64
N VAL A 56 -3.21 -9.68 -12.67
CA VAL A 56 -3.41 -10.41 -13.93
C VAL A 56 -4.75 -10.01 -14.55
N ILE A 57 -4.84 -9.94 -15.89
CA ILE A 57 -6.11 -9.70 -16.59
C ILE A 57 -7.20 -10.65 -16.10
N ASN A 58 -8.35 -10.07 -15.73
CA ASN A 58 -9.53 -10.76 -15.19
C ASN A 58 -9.29 -11.46 -13.85
N CYS A 59 -8.28 -11.04 -13.08
CA CYS A 59 -8.10 -11.51 -11.72
C CYS A 59 -9.30 -11.12 -10.84
N LEU A 60 -9.46 -11.87 -9.75
CA LEU A 60 -10.48 -11.59 -8.73
C LEU A 60 -10.26 -10.20 -8.12
N PRO A 61 -11.32 -9.52 -7.65
CA PRO A 61 -11.23 -8.16 -7.11
C PRO A 61 -10.09 -7.96 -6.10
N ASN A 62 -9.91 -8.90 -5.18
CA ASN A 62 -8.90 -8.83 -4.13
C ASN A 62 -7.44 -9.05 -4.60
N TYR A 63 -7.23 -9.42 -5.87
CA TYR A 63 -5.92 -9.50 -6.49
C TYR A 63 -5.58 -8.26 -7.34
N ARG A 64 -6.49 -7.30 -7.48
CA ARG A 64 -6.28 -6.17 -8.37
C ARG A 64 -5.28 -5.17 -7.79
N LEU A 65 -4.58 -4.49 -8.70
CA LEU A 65 -3.91 -3.23 -8.42
C LEU A 65 -4.91 -2.10 -8.65
N TYR A 66 -5.33 -1.45 -7.58
CA TYR A 66 -6.31 -0.38 -7.60
C TYR A 66 -5.66 1.01 -7.58
N ILE A 67 -6.33 1.95 -8.23
CA ILE A 67 -5.98 3.37 -8.29
C ILE A 67 -7.28 4.15 -8.06
N HIS A 68 -7.39 4.86 -6.94
CA HIS A 68 -8.62 5.57 -6.60
C HIS A 68 -8.62 7.01 -7.14
N ILE A 69 -9.64 7.32 -7.93
CA ILE A 69 -9.95 8.67 -8.41
C ILE A 69 -11.15 9.20 -7.65
N LYS A 70 -10.99 10.34 -6.98
CA LYS A 70 -12.05 10.95 -6.16
C LYS A 70 -12.86 11.96 -6.95
N GLU A 71 -12.19 12.79 -7.74
CA GLU A 71 -12.80 13.92 -8.43
C GLU A 71 -12.56 13.81 -9.94
N ALA A 72 -13.51 14.29 -10.73
CA ALA A 72 -13.26 14.51 -12.16
C ALA A 72 -12.24 15.65 -12.34
N GLY A 73 -11.38 15.53 -13.34
CA GLY A 73 -10.19 16.37 -13.54
C GLY A 73 -8.91 15.61 -13.17
N GLU A 74 -8.95 14.78 -12.13
CA GLU A 74 -7.78 13.99 -11.72
C GLU A 74 -7.29 13.08 -12.86
N SER A 75 -5.97 12.91 -12.94
CA SER A 75 -5.33 12.09 -13.96
C SER A 75 -4.52 10.95 -13.35
N ILE A 76 -4.61 9.77 -13.96
CA ILE A 76 -3.77 8.62 -13.67
C ILE A 76 -2.54 8.69 -14.57
N LEU A 77 -1.35 8.80 -13.98
CA LEU A 77 -0.07 8.80 -14.69
C LEU A 77 0.69 7.54 -14.30
N PHE A 78 1.21 6.80 -15.26
CA PHE A 78 1.94 5.56 -14.93
C PHE A 78 3.07 5.25 -15.91
N GLY A 79 4.00 4.43 -15.42
CA GLY A 79 5.13 3.95 -16.20
C GLY A 79 5.65 2.62 -15.68
N LEU A 80 6.29 1.86 -16.57
CA LEU A 80 6.80 0.53 -16.32
C LEU A 80 8.14 0.33 -17.02
N LYS A 81 9.03 -0.46 -16.41
CA LYS A 81 10.18 -1.07 -17.08
C LYS A 81 9.83 -2.51 -17.40
N SER A 82 9.31 -2.74 -18.60
CA SER A 82 8.93 -4.08 -19.06
C SER A 82 10.17 -5.00 -19.16
N PRO A 83 10.15 -6.20 -18.58
CA PRO A 83 11.30 -7.12 -18.60
C PRO A 83 11.50 -7.81 -19.95
N VAL A 84 10.43 -8.00 -20.73
CA VAL A 84 10.46 -8.62 -22.06
C VAL A 84 9.44 -7.97 -23.01
N ASN A 85 9.49 -8.36 -24.29
CA ASN A 85 8.61 -7.88 -25.34
C ASN A 85 7.17 -8.45 -25.24
N LEU A 86 6.20 -7.55 -25.36
CA LEU A 86 4.77 -7.76 -25.68
C LEU A 86 3.82 -8.30 -24.57
N HIS A 87 4.06 -8.01 -23.29
CA HIS A 87 2.95 -8.03 -22.33
C HIS A 87 1.97 -6.90 -22.65
N GLN A 88 0.67 -7.17 -22.60
CA GLN A 88 -0.36 -6.16 -22.78
C GLN A 88 -0.83 -5.66 -21.42
N PHE A 89 -1.32 -4.43 -21.36
CA PHE A 89 -1.95 -3.87 -20.18
C PHE A 89 -3.37 -3.41 -20.49
N ASN A 90 -4.22 -3.42 -19.46
CA ASN A 90 -5.50 -2.74 -19.43
C ASN A 90 -5.57 -1.85 -18.20
N LEU A 91 -6.02 -0.62 -18.39
CA LEU A 91 -6.58 0.21 -17.34
C LEU A 91 -8.10 0.15 -17.49
N ARG A 92 -8.76 -0.31 -16.43
CA ARG A 92 -10.22 -0.40 -16.37
C ARG A 92 -10.75 0.61 -15.38
N LYS A 93 -11.88 1.22 -15.74
CA LYS A 93 -12.63 2.10 -14.86
C LYS A 93 -13.50 1.30 -13.88
N PRO A 94 -14.16 1.95 -12.90
CA PRO A 94 -14.88 1.25 -11.82
C PRO A 94 -15.96 0.27 -12.30
N ASP A 95 -16.63 0.56 -13.41
CA ASP A 95 -17.64 -0.35 -14.01
C ASP A 95 -17.02 -1.55 -14.77
N GLY A 96 -15.70 -1.62 -14.85
CA GLY A 96 -14.93 -2.66 -15.51
C GLY A 96 -14.67 -2.44 -17.01
N ALA A 97 -15.18 -1.38 -17.63
CA ALA A 97 -14.84 -1.06 -19.01
C ALA A 97 -13.36 -0.67 -19.15
N ILE A 98 -12.74 -1.07 -20.26
CA ILE A 98 -11.35 -0.70 -20.58
C ILE A 98 -11.35 0.75 -21.07
N VAL A 99 -10.59 1.62 -20.41
CA VAL A 99 -10.42 3.02 -20.80
C VAL A 99 -9.09 3.29 -21.48
N MET A 100 -8.10 2.44 -21.23
CA MET A 100 -6.81 2.46 -21.92
C MET A 100 -6.28 1.03 -21.99
N SER A 101 -5.69 0.66 -23.12
CA SER A 101 -4.95 -0.58 -23.28
C SER A 101 -3.81 -0.41 -24.26
N GLY A 102 -2.84 -1.32 -24.19
CA GLY A 102 -1.68 -1.29 -25.07
C GLY A 102 -0.67 -2.36 -24.72
N THR A 103 0.48 -2.33 -25.40
CA THR A 103 1.64 -3.12 -25.02
C THR A 103 2.43 -2.38 -23.94
N CYS A 104 3.02 -3.13 -23.00
CA CYS A 104 3.93 -2.58 -22.00
C CYS A 104 5.08 -1.83 -22.69
N PRO A 105 5.44 -0.64 -22.19
CA PRO A 105 6.36 0.25 -22.88
C PRO A 105 7.77 -0.33 -22.96
N GLN A 106 8.47 0.01 -24.05
CA GLN A 106 9.84 -0.41 -24.37
C GLN A 106 10.80 0.79 -24.35
N PRO A 107 12.14 0.56 -24.31
CA PRO A 107 13.12 1.64 -24.33
C PRO A 107 12.84 2.72 -25.38
N GLY A 108 12.76 3.97 -24.93
CA GLY A 108 12.48 5.14 -25.78
C GLY A 108 11.00 5.45 -26.02
N GLN A 109 10.07 4.64 -25.50
CA GLN A 109 8.63 4.87 -25.63
C GLN A 109 8.05 5.63 -24.42
N THR A 110 6.92 6.30 -24.64
CA THR A 110 6.08 6.85 -23.57
C THR A 110 5.67 5.76 -22.58
N GLY A 111 5.79 6.06 -21.28
CA GLY A 111 5.56 5.13 -20.18
C GLY A 111 6.80 4.29 -19.80
N TYR A 112 7.88 4.31 -20.58
CA TYR A 112 9.06 3.51 -20.24
C TYR A 112 9.93 4.19 -19.18
N ILE A 113 10.20 3.47 -18.10
CA ILE A 113 11.12 3.92 -17.04
C ILE A 113 12.51 3.32 -17.32
N GLN A 114 13.44 4.15 -17.78
CA GLN A 114 14.78 3.69 -18.16
C GLN A 114 15.69 3.50 -16.95
N TYR A 115 15.62 4.41 -15.98
CA TYR A 115 16.53 4.44 -14.84
C TYR A 115 15.79 4.60 -13.52
N TYR A 116 16.36 4.01 -12.47
CA TYR A 116 15.88 4.17 -11.09
C TYR A 116 15.74 5.66 -10.70
N SER A 117 16.68 6.49 -11.14
CA SER A 117 16.65 7.94 -10.88
C SER A 117 15.42 8.64 -11.47
N GLN A 118 14.82 8.09 -12.54
CA GLN A 118 13.54 8.59 -13.07
C GLN A 118 12.38 8.06 -12.24
N ALA A 119 12.41 6.79 -11.86
CA ALA A 119 11.36 6.15 -11.07
C ALA A 119 11.12 6.86 -9.73
N ILE A 120 12.17 7.33 -9.06
CA ILE A 120 12.06 8.06 -7.79
C ILE A 120 11.62 9.53 -7.96
N VAL A 121 11.73 10.09 -9.16
CA VAL A 121 11.20 11.43 -9.48
C VAL A 121 9.75 11.32 -9.92
N GLY A 122 9.37 10.22 -10.57
CA GLY A 122 8.02 9.95 -11.03
C GLY A 122 7.78 10.46 -12.46
N PRO A 123 6.50 10.68 -12.84
CA PRO A 123 6.05 10.92 -14.21
C PRO A 123 6.24 12.38 -14.66
N PHE A 124 7.36 13.01 -14.30
CA PHE A 124 7.63 14.43 -14.49
C PHE A 124 8.90 14.68 -15.32
N PRO A 125 8.82 14.63 -16.67
CA PRO A 125 9.98 14.76 -17.55
C PRO A 125 10.80 16.05 -17.32
N LEU A 126 10.11 17.16 -17.07
CA LEU A 126 10.74 18.47 -16.85
C LEU A 126 11.60 18.52 -15.57
N PHE A 127 11.41 17.56 -14.66
CA PHE A 127 12.11 17.46 -13.38
C PHE A 127 13.10 16.29 -13.35
N GLY A 128 13.36 15.66 -14.50
CA GLY A 128 14.26 14.51 -14.62
C GLY A 128 13.60 13.15 -14.41
N GLY A 129 12.26 13.12 -14.38
CA GLY A 129 11.46 11.89 -14.39
C GLY A 129 11.39 11.22 -15.75
N TYR A 130 10.34 10.42 -15.96
CA TYR A 130 10.03 9.77 -17.23
C TYR A 130 8.74 10.36 -17.85
N THR A 131 8.56 10.19 -19.16
CA THR A 131 7.31 10.59 -19.85
C THR A 131 6.24 9.54 -19.61
N PRO A 132 5.13 9.84 -18.93
CA PRO A 132 4.15 8.83 -18.53
C PRO A 132 3.14 8.49 -19.62
N LEU A 133 2.51 7.32 -19.48
CA LEU A 133 1.17 7.11 -20.01
C LEU A 133 0.18 7.82 -19.09
N GLN A 134 -0.83 8.49 -19.66
CA GLN A 134 -1.75 9.35 -18.91
C GLN A 134 -3.20 9.13 -19.33
N TYR A 135 -4.08 8.97 -18.34
CA TYR A 135 -5.53 8.96 -18.52
C TYR A 135 -6.19 9.97 -17.59
N THR A 136 -6.95 10.92 -18.14
CA THR A 136 -7.67 11.95 -17.38
C THR A 136 -9.13 11.57 -17.23
N VAL A 137 -9.65 11.60 -16.00
CA VAL A 137 -11.05 11.30 -15.72
C VAL A 137 -11.89 12.55 -15.90
N THR A 138 -12.67 12.62 -16.98
CA THR A 138 -13.42 13.86 -17.31
C THR A 138 -14.84 13.90 -16.76
N ASN A 139 -15.38 12.77 -16.30
CA ASN A 139 -16.77 12.65 -15.86
C ASN A 139 -16.83 12.20 -14.40
N SER A 140 -17.59 12.91 -13.57
CA SER A 140 -17.74 12.57 -12.15
C SER A 140 -18.39 11.19 -11.94
N ALA A 141 -19.22 10.72 -12.88
CA ALA A 141 -19.81 9.40 -12.83
C ALA A 141 -18.79 8.26 -13.03
N ASP A 142 -17.60 8.56 -13.56
CA ASP A 142 -16.52 7.57 -13.77
C ASP A 142 -15.50 7.57 -12.61
N THR A 143 -15.69 8.39 -11.57
CA THR A 143 -14.84 8.39 -10.36
C THR A 143 -14.97 7.08 -9.57
N GLY A 144 -13.93 6.75 -8.80
CA GLY A 144 -13.86 5.56 -7.95
C GLY A 144 -12.59 4.74 -8.19
N ASN A 145 -12.69 3.44 -7.91
CA ASN A 145 -11.54 2.51 -8.02
C ASN A 145 -11.34 2.05 -9.47
N TYR A 146 -10.38 2.66 -10.15
CA TYR A 146 -9.79 2.11 -11.36
C TYR A 146 -8.89 0.93 -10.99
N TYR A 147 -8.62 0.06 -11.95
CA TYR A 147 -7.66 -1.02 -11.75
C TYR A 147 -6.84 -1.32 -12.98
N PHE A 148 -5.58 -1.67 -12.73
CA PHE A 148 -4.58 -1.95 -13.74
C PHE A 148 -4.30 -3.45 -13.81
N GLU A 149 -4.24 -3.99 -15.03
CA GLU A 149 -4.05 -5.41 -15.28
C GLU A 149 -3.00 -5.65 -16.35
N ILE A 150 -2.23 -6.73 -16.22
CA ILE A 150 -1.22 -7.19 -17.17
C ILE A 150 -1.59 -8.56 -17.75
N SER A 151 -1.40 -8.71 -19.06
CA SER A 151 -1.51 -10.00 -19.73
C SER A 151 -0.29 -10.87 -19.45
N THR A 152 -0.56 -12.14 -19.17
CA THR A 152 0.47 -13.16 -19.08
C THR A 152 0.43 -13.98 -20.36
N THR A 153 1.53 -14.01 -21.11
CA THR A 153 1.61 -14.58 -22.46
C THR A 153 1.63 -16.11 -22.48
N TYR A 154 1.92 -16.74 -21.34
CA TYR A 154 2.07 -18.19 -21.21
C TYR A 154 1.45 -18.68 -19.90
N THR A 155 0.98 -19.92 -19.88
CA THR A 155 0.63 -20.62 -18.63
C THR A 155 1.89 -20.70 -17.75
N TYR A 156 1.76 -20.31 -16.48
CA TYR A 156 2.87 -20.23 -15.51
C TYR A 156 3.91 -19.15 -15.82
N ALA A 157 3.51 -18.06 -16.45
CA ALA A 157 4.37 -16.90 -16.62
C ALA A 157 4.55 -16.14 -15.30
N SER A 158 5.77 -15.70 -15.08
CA SER A 158 6.17 -14.83 -13.98
C SER A 158 6.90 -13.62 -14.55
N ILE A 159 6.36 -12.44 -14.28
CA ILE A 159 6.82 -11.17 -14.82
C ILE A 159 7.29 -10.32 -13.64
N ILE A 160 8.49 -9.76 -13.74
CA ILE A 160 9.05 -8.85 -12.75
C ILE A 160 9.24 -7.49 -13.42
N PHE A 161 8.54 -6.47 -12.94
CA PHE A 161 8.81 -5.09 -13.33
C PHE A 161 9.77 -4.48 -12.31
N ASP A 162 11.05 -4.38 -12.68
CA ASP A 162 12.09 -3.81 -11.81
C ASP A 162 11.77 -2.37 -11.40
N LEU A 163 11.26 -1.58 -12.35
CA LEU A 163 10.84 -0.21 -12.14
C LEU A 163 9.39 -0.05 -12.57
N TRP A 164 8.61 0.62 -11.75
CA TRP A 164 7.19 0.85 -11.97
C TRP A 164 6.73 2.02 -11.11
N ASP A 165 5.72 2.72 -11.60
CA ASP A 165 5.19 3.89 -10.91
C ASP A 165 3.75 4.17 -11.35
N PHE A 166 2.86 4.44 -10.39
CA PHE A 166 1.47 4.84 -10.62
C PHE A 166 1.16 6.05 -9.75
N GLN A 167 0.66 7.11 -10.37
CA GLN A 167 0.33 8.37 -9.70
C GLN A 167 -1.09 8.80 -10.01
N VAL A 168 -1.69 9.46 -9.03
CA VAL A 168 -2.86 10.31 -9.23
C VAL A 168 -2.40 11.76 -9.06
N VAL A 169 -2.78 12.62 -10.00
CA VAL A 169 -2.49 14.06 -9.94
C VAL A 169 -3.76 14.87 -10.10
N SER A 170 -3.82 16.05 -9.47
CA SER A 170 -4.86 17.05 -9.73
C SER A 170 -4.72 17.66 -11.13
N ASP A 171 -5.72 18.46 -11.53
CA ASP A 171 -5.74 19.20 -12.79
C ASP A 171 -5.22 20.65 -12.66
N ASP A 172 -4.54 20.97 -11.57
CA ASP A 172 -4.07 22.32 -11.26
C ASP A 172 -3.03 22.83 -12.28
N HIS A 173 -2.23 21.93 -12.88
CA HIS A 173 -1.25 22.27 -13.91
C HIS A 173 -1.34 21.37 -15.15
N THR A 174 -0.94 21.93 -16.31
CA THR A 174 -0.83 21.19 -17.58
C THR A 174 0.45 21.60 -18.32
N PRO A 175 1.47 20.73 -18.46
CA PRO A 175 1.55 19.37 -17.91
C PRO A 175 1.59 19.37 -16.37
N ALA A 176 1.17 18.25 -15.76
CA ALA A 176 1.23 18.07 -14.32
C ALA A 176 2.66 18.22 -13.80
N VAL A 177 2.79 18.72 -12.57
CA VAL A 177 4.05 18.92 -11.84
C VAL A 177 4.04 18.12 -10.54
N PRO A 178 5.20 17.90 -9.89
CA PRO A 178 5.28 17.11 -8.66
C PRO A 178 4.36 17.57 -7.52
N GLU A 179 4.01 18.86 -7.49
CA GLU A 179 3.10 19.45 -6.52
C GLU A 179 1.64 19.00 -6.69
N ASP A 180 1.25 18.51 -7.87
CA ASP A 180 -0.11 18.04 -8.14
C ASP A 180 -0.37 16.63 -7.60
N MET A 181 0.65 15.97 -7.06
CA MET A 181 0.58 14.56 -6.67
C MET A 181 -0.31 14.33 -5.44
N ILE A 182 -1.22 13.37 -5.58
CA ILE A 182 -2.15 12.95 -4.54
C ILE A 182 -1.76 11.53 -4.09
N TYR A 183 -1.13 11.43 -2.92
CA TYR A 183 -0.67 10.16 -2.36
C TYR A 183 -1.79 9.34 -1.73
N GLY A 184 -1.52 8.04 -1.52
CA GLY A 184 -2.44 7.17 -0.81
C GLY A 184 -3.65 6.79 -1.65
N ARG A 185 -3.47 6.72 -2.97
CA ARG A 185 -4.51 6.37 -3.95
C ARG A 185 -4.24 5.04 -4.63
N VAL A 186 -2.99 4.56 -4.59
CA VAL A 186 -2.60 3.25 -5.11
C VAL A 186 -2.60 2.19 -4.00
N TRP A 187 -3.38 1.13 -4.21
CA TRP A 187 -3.52 0.05 -3.22
C TRP A 187 -3.82 -1.31 -3.84
N SER A 188 -3.63 -2.36 -3.04
CA SER A 188 -4.08 -3.72 -3.34
C SER A 188 -4.40 -4.44 -2.04
N GLN A 189 -5.19 -5.51 -2.08
CA GLN A 189 -5.37 -6.42 -0.94
C GLN A 189 -4.32 -7.54 -0.94
N ALA A 190 -3.62 -7.76 -2.06
CA ALA A 190 -2.72 -8.88 -2.24
C ALA A 190 -1.49 -8.53 -3.10
N TRP A 191 -0.69 -7.58 -2.64
CA TRP A 191 0.53 -7.18 -3.35
C TRP A 191 1.46 -8.36 -3.57
N GLN A 192 2.01 -8.45 -4.78
CA GLN A 192 3.09 -9.38 -5.06
C GLN A 192 4.35 -8.63 -5.44
N VAL A 193 5.43 -9.00 -4.76
CA VAL A 193 6.75 -8.44 -4.98
C VAL A 193 7.77 -9.55 -5.16
N TYR A 194 8.83 -9.23 -5.89
CA TYR A 194 9.98 -10.11 -6.00
C TYR A 194 11.23 -9.36 -5.57
N ALA A 195 11.94 -9.90 -4.57
CA ALA A 195 13.27 -9.46 -4.19
C ALA A 195 14.31 -10.50 -4.58
N ASP A 196 15.33 -10.06 -5.30
CA ASP A 196 16.35 -10.93 -5.89
C ASP A 196 17.18 -11.64 -4.80
N LEU A 197 17.11 -12.97 -4.77
CA LEU A 197 17.87 -13.78 -3.81
C LEU A 197 19.30 -14.10 -4.25
N GLY A 198 19.64 -13.80 -5.52
CA GLY A 198 20.92 -14.13 -6.14
C GLY A 198 22.10 -13.33 -5.62
N TYR A 199 21.87 -12.18 -4.97
CA TYR A 199 22.91 -11.36 -4.39
C TYR A 199 22.69 -11.13 -2.89
N PRO A 200 23.74 -11.22 -2.06
CA PRO A 200 23.62 -11.06 -0.61
C PRO A 200 23.25 -9.63 -0.18
N THR A 201 23.37 -8.65 -1.07
CA THR A 201 23.06 -7.23 -0.82
C THR A 201 21.70 -6.79 -1.37
N HIS A 202 20.93 -7.71 -1.97
CA HIS A 202 19.62 -7.42 -2.57
C HIS A 202 18.50 -7.73 -1.57
N GLU A 203 18.41 -6.92 -0.54
CA GLU A 203 17.42 -7.10 0.52
C GLU A 203 16.11 -6.37 0.21
N PHE A 204 14.99 -6.88 0.70
CA PHE A 204 13.70 -6.20 0.63
C PHE A 204 13.57 -5.20 1.78
N ASN A 205 13.54 -3.92 1.44
CA ASN A 205 13.46 -2.79 2.36
C ASN A 205 12.19 -1.94 2.16
N GLY A 206 11.16 -2.55 1.56
CA GLY A 206 9.89 -1.89 1.26
C GLY A 206 9.09 -1.49 2.50
N ARG A 207 8.11 -0.63 2.29
CA ARG A 207 7.13 -0.24 3.32
C ARG A 207 5.72 -0.27 2.75
N PHE A 208 4.76 -0.57 3.62
CA PHE A 208 3.34 -0.57 3.30
C PHE A 208 2.54 0.06 4.45
N PHE A 209 1.34 0.51 4.13
CA PHE A 209 0.37 1.06 5.06
C PHE A 209 -0.93 0.27 4.91
N VAL A 210 -1.32 -0.43 5.97
CA VAL A 210 -2.52 -1.26 6.01
C VAL A 210 -3.64 -0.42 6.59
N TYR A 211 -4.74 -0.29 5.86
CA TYR A 211 -5.96 0.35 6.32
C TYR A 211 -7.00 -0.72 6.66
N SER A 212 -7.23 -0.92 7.95
CA SER A 212 -8.26 -1.85 8.46
C SER A 212 -9.66 -1.22 8.42
N ASP A 213 -10.69 -2.06 8.54
CA ASP A 213 -12.09 -1.62 8.43
C ASP A 213 -12.54 -0.67 9.54
N ASP A 214 -11.85 -0.68 10.68
CA ASP A 214 -12.05 0.27 11.78
C ASP A 214 -11.38 1.63 11.53
N GLY A 215 -10.72 1.80 10.38
CA GLY A 215 -10.07 3.03 9.94
C GLY A 215 -8.64 3.20 10.46
N ILE A 216 -8.09 2.23 11.18
CA ILE A 216 -6.73 2.33 11.72
C ILE A 216 -5.71 2.09 10.59
N VAL A 217 -4.73 2.98 10.49
CA VAL A 217 -3.59 2.81 9.58
C VAL A 217 -2.41 2.23 10.33
N THR A 218 -1.98 1.02 9.96
CA THR A 218 -0.77 0.40 10.50
C THR A 218 0.33 0.40 9.46
N LYS A 219 1.53 0.87 9.83
CA LYS A 219 2.70 0.85 8.95
C LYS A 219 3.48 -0.46 9.12
N LEU A 220 3.63 -1.20 8.03
CA LEU A 220 4.54 -2.34 7.93
C LEU A 220 5.84 -1.89 7.25
N LYS A 221 6.98 -2.07 7.92
CA LYS A 221 8.31 -1.74 7.36
C LYS A 221 9.19 -2.98 7.39
N PHE A 222 9.72 -3.35 6.23
CA PHE A 222 10.72 -4.39 6.11
C PHE A 222 12.12 -3.79 6.32
N GLN A 223 12.97 -4.55 6.99
CA GLN A 223 14.38 -4.21 7.18
C GLN A 223 15.18 -5.44 6.83
N GLN A 224 15.91 -5.37 5.72
CA GLN A 224 16.84 -6.39 5.30
C GLN A 224 16.20 -7.77 5.03
N ALA A 225 14.92 -7.78 4.64
CA ALA A 225 14.18 -9.03 4.49
C ALA A 225 14.59 -9.77 3.21
N ARG A 226 14.74 -11.11 3.26
CA ARG A 226 15.08 -11.92 2.08
C ARG A 226 13.90 -12.81 1.72
N VAL A 227 13.09 -12.34 0.77
CA VAL A 227 11.74 -12.89 0.58
C VAL A 227 11.52 -13.59 -0.76
N GLY A 228 12.42 -13.48 -1.75
CA GLY A 228 12.18 -14.05 -3.08
C GLY A 228 10.88 -13.51 -3.65
N ALA A 229 9.99 -14.38 -4.12
CA ALA A 229 8.61 -14.02 -4.42
C ALA A 229 7.79 -13.98 -3.12
N ALA A 230 7.16 -12.85 -2.82
CA ALA A 230 6.39 -12.65 -1.62
C ALA A 230 5.03 -12.02 -1.92
N THR A 231 4.02 -12.48 -1.19
CA THR A 231 2.69 -11.87 -1.19
C THR A 231 2.49 -11.11 0.13
N ILE A 232 2.12 -9.84 0.05
CA ILE A 232 1.79 -8.99 1.19
C ILE A 232 0.28 -8.75 1.18
N PHE A 233 -0.39 -9.26 2.22
CA PHE A 233 -1.81 -9.08 2.47
C PHE A 233 -2.06 -8.98 3.97
N CYS A 234 -3.22 -8.46 4.37
CA CYS A 234 -3.66 -8.36 5.75
C CYS A 234 -5.15 -8.68 5.88
N ASN A 235 -5.57 -9.16 7.05
CA ASN A 235 -6.95 -9.55 7.35
C ASN A 235 -7.22 -9.50 8.87
N PRO A 236 -8.48 -9.64 9.32
CA PRO A 236 -8.83 -9.58 10.75
C PRO A 236 -8.44 -10.82 11.58
N TYR A 237 -8.10 -11.95 10.97
CA TYR A 237 -8.03 -13.25 11.65
C TYR A 237 -6.59 -13.73 11.90
N GLY A 238 -5.66 -13.48 10.97
CA GLY A 238 -4.30 -14.00 10.96
C GLY A 238 -4.10 -15.09 9.91
N CYS A 239 -3.35 -16.14 10.25
CA CYS A 239 -3.12 -17.32 9.41
C CYS A 239 -4.30 -18.31 9.44
N TYR A 240 -5.07 -18.31 10.53
CA TYR A 240 -6.26 -19.13 10.72
C TYR A 240 -7.46 -18.30 11.16
N ASN A 241 -8.62 -18.94 11.24
CA ASN A 241 -9.84 -18.37 11.82
C ASN A 241 -10.55 -19.45 12.65
N THR A 242 -9.91 -19.87 13.73
CA THR A 242 -10.45 -20.88 14.67
C THR A 242 -11.28 -20.25 15.79
N GLY A 243 -11.28 -18.92 15.87
CA GLY A 243 -11.88 -18.16 16.98
C GLY A 243 -10.94 -18.02 18.17
N ASN A 244 -9.71 -18.55 18.10
CA ASN A 244 -8.67 -18.35 19.09
C ASN A 244 -7.62 -17.39 18.55
N PHE A 245 -7.79 -16.11 18.87
CA PHE A 245 -6.92 -15.02 18.40
C PHE A 245 -5.42 -15.26 18.65
N LEU A 246 -5.06 -15.88 19.79
CA LEU A 246 -3.65 -16.13 20.12
C LEU A 246 -3.02 -17.21 19.23
N MET A 247 -3.80 -18.18 18.77
CA MET A 247 -3.36 -19.21 17.83
C MET A 247 -3.39 -18.69 16.40
N ASP A 248 -4.48 -18.00 16.05
CA ASP A 248 -4.76 -17.58 14.68
C ASP A 248 -3.72 -16.57 14.15
N ARG A 249 -3.12 -15.76 15.03
CA ARG A 249 -2.10 -14.76 14.69
C ARG A 249 -0.66 -15.29 14.56
N GLN A 250 -0.41 -16.57 14.85
CA GLN A 250 0.93 -17.13 14.86
C GLN A 250 1.43 -17.40 13.44
N SER A 251 2.73 -17.21 13.22
CA SER A 251 3.36 -17.64 11.96
C SER A 251 3.33 -19.17 11.86
N VAL A 252 2.99 -19.67 10.67
CA VAL A 252 2.95 -21.10 10.36
C VAL A 252 3.99 -21.44 9.31
N ASN A 253 4.57 -22.63 9.43
CA ASN A 253 5.57 -23.14 8.49
C ASN A 253 4.96 -24.06 7.41
N THR A 254 3.67 -23.89 7.13
CA THR A 254 2.92 -24.70 6.17
C THR A 254 2.15 -23.80 5.19
N ASN A 255 1.74 -24.36 4.05
CA ASN A 255 0.81 -23.73 3.11
C ASN A 255 -0.67 -23.91 3.51
N THR A 256 -0.93 -24.43 4.72
CA THR A 256 -2.29 -24.63 5.22
C THR A 256 -2.71 -23.38 5.99
N PHE A 257 -3.00 -22.30 5.26
CA PHE A 257 -3.75 -21.13 5.73
C PHE A 257 -5.06 -21.05 4.93
N LEU A 258 -6.00 -20.18 5.31
CA LEU A 258 -7.21 -19.95 4.49
C LEU A 258 -6.77 -19.63 3.05
N THR A 259 -7.26 -20.39 2.08
CA THR A 259 -6.83 -20.26 0.70
C THR A 259 -7.17 -18.87 0.16
N PHE A 260 -6.21 -18.26 -0.53
CA PHE A 260 -6.49 -17.14 -1.42
C PHE A 260 -7.67 -17.49 -2.36
N PRO A 261 -8.60 -16.56 -2.63
CA PRO A 261 -8.58 -15.12 -2.36
C PRO A 261 -8.95 -14.67 -0.94
N GLU A 262 -9.64 -15.51 -0.18
CA GLU A 262 -10.46 -15.08 0.98
C GLU A 262 -9.65 -14.44 2.13
N ILE A 263 -8.35 -14.70 2.17
CA ILE A 263 -7.45 -14.22 3.23
C ILE A 263 -6.91 -12.80 3.00
N ALA A 264 -7.09 -12.23 1.79
CA ALA A 264 -6.64 -10.89 1.44
C ALA A 264 -7.81 -9.90 1.51
N ASP A 265 -7.94 -9.20 2.65
CA ASP A 265 -9.13 -8.41 2.97
C ASP A 265 -8.83 -6.91 3.14
N TYR A 266 -7.81 -6.55 3.89
CA TYR A 266 -7.50 -5.15 4.13
C TYR A 266 -6.81 -4.48 2.95
N ARG A 267 -7.11 -3.20 2.75
CA ARG A 267 -6.45 -2.39 1.72
C ARG A 267 -5.03 -2.08 2.18
N VAL A 268 -4.05 -2.42 1.36
CA VAL A 268 -2.64 -2.19 1.61
C VAL A 268 -2.12 -1.17 0.60
N PHE A 269 -1.56 -0.07 1.09
CA PHE A 269 -1.06 1.07 0.33
C PHE A 269 0.47 1.14 0.40
N LEU A 270 1.08 1.87 -0.54
CA LEU A 270 2.52 2.15 -0.52
C LEU A 270 2.88 3.38 0.30
N ASN A 271 1.96 4.36 0.36
CA ASN A 271 2.04 5.53 1.23
C ASN A 271 0.87 5.57 2.21
N ASN A 272 0.88 6.55 3.12
CA ASN A 272 -0.24 6.78 4.01
C ASN A 272 -1.51 7.01 3.16
N PRO A 273 -2.63 6.31 3.41
CA PRO A 273 -3.85 6.46 2.62
C PRO A 273 -4.33 7.91 2.61
N ASP A 274 -4.93 8.36 1.50
CA ASP A 274 -5.50 9.71 1.45
C ASP A 274 -6.62 9.84 2.50
N THR A 275 -6.41 10.69 3.49
CA THR A 275 -7.32 10.84 4.63
C THR A 275 -8.70 11.39 4.26
N SER A 276 -8.86 12.00 3.08
CA SER A 276 -10.15 12.47 2.58
C SER A 276 -11.02 11.35 2.01
N LEU A 277 -10.43 10.18 1.72
CA LEU A 277 -11.13 8.95 1.30
C LEU A 277 -11.11 7.87 2.38
N TYR A 278 -9.99 7.79 3.10
CA TYR A 278 -9.67 6.76 4.09
C TYR A 278 -9.38 7.47 5.43
N PRO A 279 -10.40 8.04 6.09
CA PRO A 279 -10.20 8.78 7.33
C PRO A 279 -9.69 7.87 8.43
N SER A 280 -8.86 8.43 9.32
CA SER A 280 -8.37 7.68 10.47
C SER A 280 -9.53 7.30 11.41
N GLY A 281 -9.53 6.05 11.82
CA GLY A 281 -10.38 5.54 12.87
C GLY A 281 -9.99 6.10 14.23
N GLU A 282 -10.96 6.17 15.13
CA GLU A 282 -10.71 6.50 16.53
C GLU A 282 -10.34 5.25 17.33
N TYR A 283 -9.44 5.36 18.31
CA TYR A 283 -9.19 4.26 19.22
C TYR A 283 -10.40 4.03 20.14
N GLY A 284 -10.55 2.79 20.61
CA GLY A 284 -11.48 2.50 21.69
C GLY A 284 -11.06 3.22 22.97
N GLU A 285 -12.03 3.73 23.71
CA GLU A 285 -11.84 4.32 25.03
C GLU A 285 -12.82 3.73 26.04
N ILE A 286 -12.43 3.83 27.32
CA ILE A 286 -13.30 3.53 28.45
C ILE A 286 -14.26 4.71 28.62
N ILE A 287 -15.56 4.42 28.59
CA ILE A 287 -16.60 5.42 28.80
C ILE A 287 -17.02 5.39 30.27
N GLY A 288 -16.95 6.54 30.91
CA GLY A 288 -17.36 6.68 32.30
C GLY A 288 -16.36 6.06 33.29
N THR A 289 -16.78 5.94 34.54
CA THR A 289 -15.95 5.35 35.60
C THR A 289 -16.29 3.87 35.74
N PRO A 290 -15.31 2.95 35.74
CA PRO A 290 -15.54 1.56 36.09
C PRO A 290 -16.25 1.43 37.43
N GLU A 291 -17.26 0.57 37.51
CA GLU A 291 -18.04 0.39 38.73
C GLU A 291 -18.12 -1.07 39.16
N MET A 292 -18.16 -1.28 40.48
CA MET A 292 -18.40 -2.58 41.08
C MET A 292 -19.91 -2.78 41.25
N ILE A 293 -20.49 -3.66 40.46
CA ILE A 293 -21.92 -3.99 40.53
C ILE A 293 -22.14 -5.34 41.23
N GLN A 294 -23.34 -5.53 41.78
CA GLN A 294 -23.75 -6.84 42.31
C GLN A 294 -23.94 -7.81 41.15
N ASP A 295 -23.41 -9.04 41.26
CA ASP A 295 -23.77 -10.09 40.32
C ASP A 295 -25.26 -10.42 40.47
N PRO A 296 -26.09 -10.24 39.41
CA PRO A 296 -27.53 -10.48 39.48
C PRO A 296 -27.89 -11.95 39.72
N ALA A 297 -26.95 -12.89 39.56
CA ALA A 297 -27.14 -14.29 39.92
C ALA A 297 -27.17 -14.54 41.44
N PHE A 298 -26.83 -13.54 42.26
CA PHE A 298 -26.74 -13.69 43.72
C PHE A 298 -27.54 -12.62 44.49
N PRO A 299 -27.97 -12.90 45.74
CA PRO A 299 -28.72 -11.95 46.55
C PRO A 299 -27.98 -10.63 46.78
N PRO A 300 -28.70 -9.51 46.98
CA PRO A 300 -28.10 -8.24 47.36
C PRO A 300 -27.20 -8.41 48.61
N CYS A 301 -25.98 -7.86 48.57
CA CYS A 301 -24.96 -7.98 49.63
C CYS A 301 -24.23 -9.34 49.72
N SER A 302 -24.12 -10.06 48.60
CA SER A 302 -23.28 -11.26 48.50
C SER A 302 -22.01 -11.01 47.65
N ASP A 303 -20.98 -11.83 47.86
CA ASP A 303 -19.61 -11.65 47.36
C ASP A 303 -19.28 -12.45 46.08
N PRO A 304 -20.12 -12.40 45.04
CA PRO A 304 -19.46 -11.96 43.82
C PRO A 304 -19.97 -10.60 43.37
N LYS A 305 -18.99 -9.72 43.16
CA LYS A 305 -19.15 -8.43 42.50
C LYS A 305 -18.57 -8.56 41.10
N LEU A 306 -19.17 -7.84 40.16
CA LEU A 306 -18.66 -7.70 38.80
C LEU A 306 -18.04 -6.32 38.67
N ILE A 307 -16.89 -6.24 38.01
CA ILE A 307 -16.33 -4.96 37.55
C ILE A 307 -16.96 -4.68 36.19
N LEU A 308 -17.85 -3.70 36.14
CA LEU A 308 -18.41 -3.20 34.88
C LEU A 308 -17.50 -2.10 34.34
N VAL A 309 -16.95 -2.33 33.15
CA VAL A 309 -16.23 -1.33 32.38
C VAL A 309 -16.98 -1.11 31.08
N ASN A 310 -17.52 0.11 30.89
CA ASN A 310 -18.15 0.47 29.64
C ASN A 310 -17.08 0.98 28.67
N VAL A 311 -17.15 0.55 27.42
CA VAL A 311 -16.21 0.92 26.35
C VAL A 311 -17.00 1.30 25.11
N ASN A 312 -16.47 2.21 24.28
CA ASN A 312 -17.12 2.58 23.01
C ASN A 312 -16.77 1.61 21.86
N LYS A 313 -15.76 0.76 22.04
CA LYS A 313 -15.31 -0.25 21.07
C LYS A 313 -14.85 -1.51 21.81
N SER A 314 -15.02 -2.67 21.16
CA SER A 314 -14.51 -3.94 21.67
C SER A 314 -12.98 -3.93 21.76
N GLY A 315 -12.43 -4.54 22.81
CA GLY A 315 -10.99 -4.62 23.03
C GLY A 315 -10.65 -5.45 24.27
N ASN A 316 -9.36 -5.43 24.65
CA ASN A 316 -8.90 -6.01 25.90
C ASN A 316 -8.73 -4.90 26.95
N ILE A 317 -9.02 -5.23 28.21
CA ILE A 317 -8.84 -4.33 29.35
C ILE A 317 -7.89 -5.01 30.33
N ASP A 318 -6.81 -4.33 30.67
CA ASP A 318 -5.93 -4.73 31.76
C ASP A 318 -6.38 -4.04 33.05
N LEU A 319 -6.68 -4.84 34.08
CA LEU A 319 -7.15 -4.38 35.38
C LEU A 319 -6.07 -4.63 36.43
N GLU A 320 -5.58 -3.56 37.06
CA GLU A 320 -4.74 -3.66 38.25
C GLU A 320 -5.62 -3.50 39.50
N LEU A 321 -5.70 -4.55 40.32
CA LEU A 321 -6.40 -4.50 41.60
C LEU A 321 -5.39 -4.23 42.71
N VAL A 322 -5.37 -3.00 43.20
CA VAL A 322 -4.54 -2.61 44.35
C VAL A 322 -5.37 -2.71 45.62
N PHE A 323 -5.05 -3.70 46.45
CA PHE A 323 -5.62 -3.82 47.79
C PHE A 323 -4.69 -3.09 48.78
N PRO A 324 -5.19 -2.09 49.53
CA PRO A 324 -4.38 -1.45 50.55
C PRO A 324 -3.91 -2.49 51.58
N TYR A 325 -2.61 -2.52 51.86
CA TYR A 325 -2.06 -3.46 52.85
C TYR A 325 -2.48 -3.03 54.25
N GLY A 326 -3.34 -3.84 54.87
CA GLY A 326 -3.78 -3.70 56.26
C GLY A 326 -5.08 -2.91 56.41
N PHE A 327 -6.18 -3.63 56.70
CA PHE A 327 -6.78 -3.73 58.03
C PHE A 327 -7.42 -5.14 58.14
N PRO A 328 -7.46 -5.74 59.34
CA PRO A 328 -7.82 -7.15 59.56
C PRO A 328 -9.24 -7.53 59.13
#